data_AF-A0A6M8I2S6-F1
#
_entry.id   AF-A0A6M8I2S6-F1
#
_cell.length_a   1.000
_cell.length_b   1.000
_cell.length_c   1.000
_cell.angle_alpha   90.00
_cell.angle_beta   90.00
_cell.angle_gamma   90.00
#
_symmetry.space_group_name_H-M   'P 1'
#
loop_
_entity.id
_entity.type
_entity.pdbx_description
1 polymer ?
#
loop_
_entity_poly.entity_id
_entity_poly.type
_entity_poly.pdbx_seq_one_letter_code
_entity_poly.pdbx_strand_id
1 'polypeptide(L)'
;MKMTLPIVAICATLSATVIAAPKTVTSTLSCGPATVTATSITDPHVPPDDDFAWLAQKLTLTGTPTHKALPLQVDPKASMIVVGQQKALAAAVVSWACLTSTQGKTYVLLDVSCMRENYDGVCHGQNEWVRVVGTDGSHPDAAYVPQDPRYEALYKRLGISVDSVQLTGIF
;
A
#
# COMPACT_ATOMS: atom_id res chain seq x y z
N MET A 1 -5.70 56.36 -51.14
CA MET A 1 -6.24 55.04 -50.72
C MET A 1 -5.54 54.64 -49.42
N LYS A 2 -6.28 54.57 -48.32
CA LYS A 2 -5.78 54.20 -46.98
C LYS A 2 -6.25 52.78 -46.70
N MET A 3 -5.33 51.83 -46.60
CA MET A 3 -5.61 50.43 -46.23
C MET A 3 -5.45 50.30 -44.71
N THR A 4 -6.54 49.95 -44.04
CA THR A 4 -6.56 49.64 -42.60
C THR A 4 -6.62 48.13 -42.45
N LEU A 5 -5.59 47.51 -41.86
CA LEU A 5 -5.58 46.09 -41.50
C LEU A 5 -6.23 45.90 -40.13
N PRO A 6 -7.13 44.91 -39.94
CA PRO A 6 -7.65 44.57 -38.62
C PRO A 6 -6.62 43.76 -37.83
N ILE A 7 -6.29 44.24 -36.62
CA ILE A 7 -5.51 43.50 -35.63
C ILE A 7 -6.45 42.46 -35.01
N VAL A 8 -6.24 41.19 -35.34
CA VAL A 8 -6.90 40.06 -34.69
C VAL A 8 -6.19 39.79 -33.36
N ALA A 9 -6.83 40.14 -32.25
CA ALA A 9 -6.37 39.77 -30.93
C ALA A 9 -6.68 38.27 -30.69
N ILE A 10 -5.64 37.45 -30.72
CA ILE A 10 -5.72 36.03 -30.33
C ILE A 10 -5.78 36.00 -28.80
N CYS A 11 -6.98 35.86 -28.24
CA CYS A 11 -7.16 35.54 -26.82
C CYS A 11 -6.66 34.11 -26.59
N ALA A 12 -5.43 33.97 -26.08
CA ALA A 12 -4.95 32.70 -25.55
C ALA A 12 -5.74 32.38 -24.27
N THR A 13 -6.73 31.50 -24.37
CA THR A 13 -7.35 30.88 -23.20
C THR A 13 -6.31 29.97 -22.55
N LEU A 14 -5.67 30.43 -21.48
CA LEU A 14 -4.95 29.55 -20.57
C LEU A 14 -5.98 28.62 -19.92
N SER A 15 -6.10 27.39 -20.44
CA SER A 15 -6.72 26.30 -19.71
C SER A 15 -5.83 26.00 -18.51
N ALA A 16 -6.18 26.55 -17.35
CA ALA A 16 -5.61 26.12 -16.09
C ALA A 16 -6.00 24.66 -15.88
N THR A 17 -5.04 23.76 -16.05
CA THR A 17 -5.19 22.36 -15.65
C THR A 17 -5.44 22.37 -14.16
N VAL A 18 -6.67 22.04 -13.75
CA VAL A 18 -7.02 21.84 -12.34
C VAL A 18 -6.28 20.57 -11.90
N ILE A 19 -5.15 20.75 -11.25
CA ILE A 19 -4.41 19.65 -10.60
C ILE A 19 -5.33 19.16 -9.47
N ALA A 20 -5.89 17.96 -9.57
CA ALA A 20 -6.67 17.39 -8.49
C ALA A 20 -5.76 17.13 -7.26
N ALA A 21 -6.29 17.34 -6.07
CA ALA A 21 -5.51 17.21 -4.84
C ALA A 21 -5.26 15.72 -4.50
N PRO A 22 -4.19 15.41 -3.73
CA PRO A 22 -4.01 14.10 -3.13
C PRO A 22 -5.27 13.62 -2.40
N LYS A 23 -5.57 12.33 -2.52
CA LYS A 23 -6.74 11.70 -1.93
C LYS A 23 -6.35 10.92 -0.69
N THR A 24 -7.04 11.18 0.42
CA THR A 24 -6.95 10.32 1.61
C THR A 24 -8.00 9.24 1.52
N VAL A 25 -7.58 7.98 1.69
CA VAL A 25 -8.47 6.83 1.78
C VAL A 25 -8.27 6.10 3.09
N THR A 26 -9.36 5.64 3.68
CA THR A 26 -9.33 4.78 4.87
C THR A 26 -10.08 3.50 4.58
N SER A 27 -9.42 2.37 4.85
CA SER A 27 -10.00 1.04 4.72
C SER A 27 -9.88 0.32 6.05
N THR A 28 -10.79 -0.62 6.32
CA THR A 28 -10.79 -1.41 7.55
C THR A 28 -10.94 -2.90 7.28
N LEU A 29 -10.25 -3.71 8.08
CA LEU A 29 -10.37 -5.16 8.11
C LEU A 29 -10.70 -5.60 9.53
N SER A 30 -11.82 -6.29 9.69
CA SER A 30 -12.14 -7.00 10.93
C SER A 30 -11.51 -8.40 10.90
N CYS A 31 -10.79 -8.76 11.95
CA CYS A 31 -10.17 -10.07 12.09
C CYS A 31 -10.28 -10.59 13.51
N GLY A 32 -11.33 -11.40 13.75
CA GLY A 32 -11.72 -11.81 15.10
C GLY A 32 -12.01 -10.60 16.00
N PRO A 33 -11.39 -10.49 17.19
CA PRO A 33 -11.60 -9.34 18.09
C PRO A 33 -10.80 -8.09 17.68
N ALA A 34 -9.95 -8.20 16.65
CA ALA A 34 -9.12 -7.09 16.20
C ALA A 34 -9.71 -6.40 14.96
N THR A 35 -9.41 -5.11 14.83
CA THR A 35 -9.67 -4.30 13.64
C THR A 35 -8.38 -3.64 13.20
N VAL A 36 -8.03 -3.84 11.93
CA VAL A 36 -6.94 -3.13 11.26
C VAL A 36 -7.53 -1.98 10.47
N THR A 37 -6.98 -0.79 10.67
CA THR A 37 -7.30 0.39 9.86
C THR A 37 -6.07 0.80 9.08
N ALA A 38 -6.19 0.86 7.75
CA ALA A 38 -5.20 1.51 6.89
C ALA A 38 -5.70 2.91 6.53
N THR A 39 -4.87 3.91 6.73
CA THR A 39 -5.06 5.25 6.18
C THR A 39 -3.97 5.53 5.18
N SER A 40 -4.38 5.84 3.95
CA SER A 40 -3.54 5.95 2.77
C SER A 40 -3.71 7.33 2.16
N ILE A 41 -2.62 7.96 1.71
CA ILE A 41 -2.66 9.17 0.91
C ILE A 41 -2.13 8.80 -0.47
N THR A 42 -2.96 8.94 -1.50
CA THR A 42 -2.62 8.60 -2.88
C THR A 42 -2.69 9.82 -3.78
N ASP A 43 -1.82 9.89 -4.78
CA ASP A 43 -1.95 10.88 -5.86
C ASP A 43 -2.51 10.23 -7.13
N PRO A 44 -3.65 10.70 -7.66
CA PRO A 44 -4.24 10.17 -8.88
C PRO A 44 -3.56 10.67 -10.18
N HIS A 45 -2.55 11.55 -10.15
CA HIS A 45 -1.92 12.18 -11.34
C HIS A 45 -0.75 11.40 -11.92
N VAL A 46 -0.49 10.20 -11.45
CA VAL A 46 0.54 9.38 -12.07
C VAL A 46 -0.03 8.81 -13.40
N PRO A 47 0.59 9.07 -14.57
CA PRO A 47 0.08 8.67 -15.89
C PRO A 47 -0.21 7.16 -15.97
N PRO A 48 -1.05 6.68 -16.91
CA PRO A 48 -1.52 5.29 -16.95
C PRO A 48 -0.43 4.21 -17.11
N ASP A 49 0.83 4.61 -17.36
CA ASP A 49 1.99 3.71 -17.43
C ASP A 49 2.81 3.67 -16.12
N ASP A 50 2.57 4.59 -15.19
CA ASP A 50 3.20 4.66 -13.87
C ASP A 50 2.07 4.51 -12.83
N ASP A 51 2.04 3.38 -12.15
CA ASP A 51 1.02 3.04 -11.17
C ASP A 51 0.86 4.11 -10.07
N PHE A 52 -0.35 4.23 -9.53
CA PHE A 52 -0.75 5.09 -8.41
C PHE A 52 0.39 5.40 -7.41
N ALA A 53 0.67 6.69 -7.15
CA ALA A 53 1.66 7.06 -6.13
C ALA A 53 1.05 6.99 -4.73
N TRP A 54 1.57 6.08 -3.90
CA TRP A 54 1.30 6.04 -2.47
C TRP A 54 2.19 7.06 -1.76
N LEU A 55 1.65 8.22 -1.38
CA LEU A 55 2.41 9.29 -0.74
C LEU A 55 2.69 9.00 0.74
N ALA A 56 1.73 8.35 1.42
CA ALA A 56 1.86 7.92 2.80
C ALA A 56 0.88 6.78 3.10
N GLN A 57 1.24 5.89 4.03
CA GLN A 57 0.35 4.85 4.52
C GLN A 57 0.62 4.60 6.01
N LYS A 58 -0.44 4.49 6.80
CA LYS A 58 -0.39 4.12 8.22
C LYS A 58 -1.35 2.98 8.48
N LEU A 59 -0.85 1.88 9.05
CA LEU A 59 -1.67 0.77 9.54
C LEU A 59 -1.74 0.80 11.07
N THR A 60 -2.95 0.71 11.60
CA THR A 60 -3.21 0.64 13.04
C THR A 60 -4.00 -0.62 13.35
N LEU A 61 -3.46 -1.48 14.20
CA LEU A 61 -4.17 -2.62 14.76
C LEU A 61 -4.80 -2.18 16.09
N THR A 62 -6.11 -2.38 16.22
CA THR A 62 -6.87 -2.11 17.45
C THR A 62 -7.57 -3.40 17.89
N GLY A 63 -7.61 -3.66 19.19
CA GLY A 63 -8.04 -4.95 19.74
C GLY A 63 -7.22 -5.29 21.00
N THR A 64 -7.76 -6.13 21.88
CA THR A 64 -7.15 -6.41 23.19
C THR A 64 -5.92 -7.33 23.08
N PRO A 65 -4.81 -7.06 23.82
CA PRO A 65 -4.58 -5.92 24.70
C PRO A 65 -3.71 -4.80 24.08
N THR A 66 -3.31 -4.90 22.83
CA THR A 66 -2.25 -4.05 22.26
C THR A 66 -2.75 -3.26 21.06
N HIS A 67 -3.08 -1.99 21.30
CA HIS A 67 -3.19 -0.95 20.27
C HIS A 67 -1.80 -0.67 19.69
N LYS A 68 -1.25 -1.62 18.93
CA LYS A 68 0.05 -1.47 18.30
C LYS A 68 -0.17 -0.84 16.93
N ALA A 69 0.24 0.41 16.76
CA ALA A 69 0.58 0.89 15.43
C ALA A 69 1.70 -0.02 14.94
N LEU A 70 1.43 -0.82 13.91
CA LEU A 70 2.43 -1.72 13.38
C LEU A 70 3.31 -0.88 12.47
N PRO A 71 4.58 -0.65 12.82
CA PRO A 71 5.51 -0.19 11.82
C PRO A 71 5.61 -1.35 10.83
N LEU A 72 4.98 -1.22 9.67
CA LEU A 72 5.58 -1.82 8.49
C LEU A 72 7.01 -1.32 8.50
N GLN A 73 7.99 -2.20 8.36
CA GLN A 73 9.36 -1.79 8.01
C GLN A 73 9.32 -1.23 6.59
N VAL A 74 8.72 -0.07 6.49
CA VAL A 74 8.77 0.92 5.46
C VAL A 74 8.82 2.18 6.31
N ASP A 75 9.98 2.44 6.92
CA ASP A 75 10.19 3.73 7.57
C ASP A 75 9.95 4.78 6.47
N PRO A 76 8.87 5.58 6.54
CA PRO A 76 8.50 6.47 5.45
C PRO A 76 9.56 7.54 5.20
N LYS A 77 10.50 7.74 6.14
CA LYS A 77 11.65 8.62 5.97
C LYS A 77 12.84 7.94 5.32
N ALA A 78 12.96 6.63 5.42
CA ALA A 78 14.13 5.91 4.92
C ALA A 78 14.07 5.64 3.41
N SER A 79 12.87 5.53 2.83
CA SER A 79 12.75 5.07 1.44
C SER A 79 11.57 5.65 0.68
N MET A 80 11.69 6.93 0.32
CA MET A 80 10.84 7.56 -0.68
C MET A 80 11.50 7.43 -2.05
N ILE A 81 10.71 7.11 -3.07
CA ILE A 81 11.10 7.19 -4.48
C ILE A 81 10.49 8.44 -5.11
N VAL A 82 11.05 8.86 -6.25
CA VAL A 82 10.46 9.92 -7.06
C VAL A 82 9.68 9.29 -8.22
N VAL A 83 8.37 9.50 -8.22
CA VAL A 83 7.45 9.09 -9.29
C VAL A 83 6.98 10.37 -9.98
N GLY A 84 7.36 10.57 -11.25
CA GLY A 84 7.20 11.85 -11.93
C GLY A 84 7.89 12.99 -11.19
N GLN A 85 7.11 13.95 -10.66
CA GLN A 85 7.59 15.09 -9.86
C GLN A 85 7.32 14.94 -8.35
N GLN A 86 6.81 13.78 -7.90
CA GLN A 86 6.36 13.59 -6.52
C GLN A 86 7.20 12.57 -5.77
N LYS A 87 7.28 12.72 -4.45
CA LYS A 87 7.85 11.71 -3.56
C LYS A 87 6.75 10.74 -3.15
N ALA A 88 6.93 9.47 -3.47
CA ALA A 88 6.06 8.37 -3.08
C ALA A 88 6.82 7.36 -2.21
N LEU A 89 6.10 6.53 -1.48
CA LEU A 89 6.65 5.38 -0.77
C LEU A 89 7.28 4.41 -1.78
N ALA A 90 8.44 3.85 -1.44
CA ALA A 90 9.03 2.78 -2.24
C ALA A 90 8.20 1.49 -2.22
N ALA A 91 7.41 1.25 -1.16
CA ALA A 91 6.53 0.11 -1.00
C ALA A 91 5.32 0.46 -0.13
N ALA A 92 4.18 -0.20 -0.34
CA ALA A 92 3.00 -0.08 0.51
C ALA A 92 2.23 -1.40 0.59
N VAL A 93 1.37 -1.53 1.61
CA VAL A 93 0.42 -2.65 1.67
C VAL A 93 -0.68 -2.38 0.66
N VAL A 94 -0.83 -3.25 -0.31
CA VAL A 94 -1.82 -3.13 -1.39
C VAL A 94 -3.04 -4.01 -1.14
N SER A 95 -2.88 -5.09 -0.39
CA SER A 95 -3.99 -5.95 0.00
C SER A 95 -3.76 -6.62 1.36
N TRP A 96 -4.82 -7.15 1.95
CA TRP A 96 -4.77 -7.86 3.23
C TRP A 96 -5.74 -9.04 3.27
N ALA A 97 -5.59 -9.91 4.26
CA ALA A 97 -6.57 -10.93 4.58
C ALA A 97 -6.64 -11.18 6.09
N CYS A 98 -7.82 -11.56 6.58
CA CYS A 98 -7.94 -12.18 7.89
C CYS A 98 -7.77 -13.69 7.76
N LEU A 99 -6.84 -14.24 8.52
CA LEU A 99 -6.56 -15.66 8.59
C LEU A 99 -7.02 -16.20 9.94
N THR A 100 -7.59 -17.40 9.93
CA THR A 100 -7.96 -18.12 11.16
C THR A 100 -7.29 -19.49 11.15
N SER A 101 -6.61 -19.83 12.24
CA SER A 101 -6.04 -21.16 12.39
C SER A 101 -7.09 -22.19 12.78
N THR A 102 -6.75 -23.47 12.61
CA THR A 102 -7.54 -24.61 13.11
C THR A 102 -7.76 -24.58 14.63
N GLN A 103 -6.98 -23.81 15.37
CA GLN A 103 -7.12 -23.60 16.81
C GLN A 103 -7.90 -22.32 17.17
N GLY A 104 -8.47 -21.62 16.18
CA GLY A 104 -9.25 -20.39 16.38
C GLY A 104 -8.41 -19.13 16.61
N LYS A 105 -7.08 -19.18 16.46
CA LYS A 105 -6.23 -17.99 16.52
C LYS A 105 -6.36 -17.20 15.23
N THR A 106 -6.37 -15.87 15.33
CA THR A 106 -6.51 -14.98 14.18
C THR A 106 -5.21 -14.27 13.86
N TYR A 107 -4.95 -14.11 12.57
CA TYR A 107 -3.78 -13.43 12.04
C TYR A 107 -4.21 -12.52 10.91
N VAL A 108 -3.47 -11.43 10.73
CA VAL A 108 -3.62 -10.53 9.59
C VAL A 108 -2.47 -10.83 8.65
N LEU A 109 -2.80 -11.14 7.40
CA LEU A 109 -1.84 -11.14 6.32
C LEU A 109 -1.86 -9.78 5.64
N LEU A 110 -0.66 -9.25 5.39
CA LEU A 110 -0.42 -8.02 4.66
C LEU A 110 0.37 -8.37 3.42
N ASP A 111 -0.18 -8.04 2.26
CA ASP A 111 0.47 -8.15 0.97
C ASP A 111 1.07 -6.78 0.60
N VAL A 112 2.38 -6.77 0.42
CA VAL A 112 3.17 -5.55 0.26
C VAL A 112 3.78 -5.55 -1.12
N SER A 113 3.51 -4.48 -1.86
CA SER A 113 4.02 -4.31 -3.23
C SER A 113 5.01 -3.14 -3.29
N CYS A 114 6.03 -3.29 -4.13
CA CYS A 114 6.96 -2.25 -4.48
C CYS A 114 6.43 -1.39 -5.62
N MET A 115 6.53 -0.07 -5.43
CA MET A 115 5.99 0.91 -6.36
C MET A 115 6.87 1.12 -7.59
N ARG A 116 8.09 0.56 -7.60
CA ARG A 116 8.96 0.47 -8.78
C ARG A 116 9.77 -0.81 -8.77
N GLU A 117 9.93 -1.38 -9.96
CA GLU A 117 10.81 -2.51 -10.20
C GLU A 117 12.27 -2.19 -9.78
N ASN A 118 12.93 -3.15 -9.14
CA ASN A 118 14.38 -3.11 -8.84
C ASN A 118 14.88 -1.96 -7.94
N TYR A 119 14.08 -1.48 -6.98
CA TYR A 119 14.61 -0.56 -5.95
C TYR A 119 15.37 -1.33 -4.85
N ASP A 120 16.63 -1.66 -5.16
CA ASP A 120 17.52 -2.58 -4.43
C ASP A 120 17.89 -2.20 -2.98
N GLY A 121 17.30 -1.15 -2.40
CA GLY A 121 17.45 -0.81 -0.98
C GLY A 121 16.28 -1.22 -0.08
N VAL A 122 15.11 -1.52 -0.67
CA VAL A 122 13.85 -1.79 0.06
C VAL A 122 13.19 -3.07 -0.40
N CYS A 123 13.21 -3.26 -1.72
CA CYS A 123 12.51 -4.34 -2.39
C CYS A 123 13.37 -5.59 -2.48
N HIS A 124 14.69 -5.51 -2.21
CA HIS A 124 15.63 -6.64 -2.27
C HIS A 124 15.49 -7.49 -3.56
N GLY A 125 15.24 -6.84 -4.70
CA GLY A 125 15.00 -7.51 -5.99
C GLY A 125 13.64 -8.23 -6.11
N GLN A 126 12.68 -7.95 -5.23
CA GLN A 126 11.35 -8.54 -5.19
C GLN A 126 10.27 -7.46 -5.34
N ASN A 127 9.29 -7.70 -6.21
CA ASN A 127 8.20 -6.76 -6.40
C ASN A 127 7.11 -6.89 -5.32
N GLU A 128 6.99 -8.06 -4.69
CA GLU A 128 5.94 -8.33 -3.71
C GLU A 128 6.42 -9.26 -2.60
N TRP A 129 5.96 -9.01 -1.37
CA TRP A 129 6.13 -9.91 -0.24
C TRP A 129 4.95 -9.81 0.73
N VAL A 130 4.81 -10.85 1.54
CA VAL A 130 3.76 -10.97 2.54
C VAL A 130 4.32 -10.91 3.95
N ARG A 131 3.54 -10.36 4.88
CA ARG A 131 3.79 -10.38 6.32
C ARG A 131 2.56 -10.89 7.06
N VAL A 132 2.76 -11.75 8.04
CA VAL A 132 1.71 -12.28 8.91
C VAL A 132 1.91 -11.74 10.31
N VAL A 133 0.86 -11.11 10.84
CA VAL A 133 0.86 -10.51 12.18
C VAL A 133 -0.24 -11.15 13.00
N GLY A 134 0.06 -11.55 14.23
CA GLY A 134 -0.96 -11.98 15.18
C GLY A 134 -1.83 -10.80 15.60
N THR A 135 -3.11 -11.05 15.86
CA THR A 135 -4.03 -10.02 16.39
C THR A 135 -3.67 -9.55 17.80
N ASP A 136 -2.74 -10.23 18.47
CA ASP A 136 -2.08 -9.84 19.72
C ASP A 136 -0.84 -8.95 19.53
N GLY A 137 -0.50 -8.59 18.28
CA GLY A 137 0.69 -7.82 17.93
C GLY A 137 1.99 -8.63 17.86
N SER A 138 1.90 -9.97 17.93
CA SER A 138 3.03 -10.87 17.64
C SER A 138 3.36 -10.84 16.14
N HIS A 139 4.64 -11.04 15.82
CA HIS A 139 5.14 -11.10 14.45
C HIS A 139 5.72 -12.50 14.21
N PRO A 140 4.87 -13.49 13.88
CA PRO A 140 5.32 -14.87 13.66
C PRO A 140 6.24 -15.02 12.43
N ASP A 141 6.35 -13.98 11.59
CA ASP A 141 7.26 -13.93 10.47
C ASP A 141 8.07 -12.63 10.31
N ALA A 142 9.06 -12.73 9.43
CA ALA A 142 9.69 -11.62 8.76
C ALA A 142 9.35 -11.78 7.26
N ALA A 143 8.97 -10.69 6.59
CA ALA A 143 8.58 -10.62 5.19
C ALA A 143 9.11 -11.75 4.29
N TYR A 144 8.21 -12.53 3.68
CA TYR A 144 8.55 -13.59 2.73
C TYR A 144 7.91 -13.32 1.37
N VAL A 145 8.54 -13.77 0.29
CA VAL A 145 7.89 -13.77 -1.03
C VAL A 145 6.81 -14.86 -1.08
N PRO A 146 5.69 -14.68 -1.81
CA PRO A 146 4.59 -15.66 -1.85
C PRO A 146 5.02 -17.09 -2.25
N GLN A 147 6.09 -17.23 -3.03
CA GLN A 147 6.63 -18.51 -3.51
C GLN A 147 7.73 -19.10 -2.61
N ASP A 148 8.03 -18.45 -1.48
CA ASP A 148 9.05 -18.94 -0.57
C ASP A 148 8.57 -20.19 0.18
N PRO A 149 9.31 -21.31 0.19
CA PRO A 149 8.92 -22.51 0.94
C PRO A 149 8.71 -22.27 2.45
N ARG A 150 9.33 -21.22 3.00
CA ARG A 150 9.14 -20.80 4.39
C ARG A 150 7.72 -20.32 4.67
N TYR A 151 7.01 -19.85 3.65
CA TYR A 151 5.62 -19.42 3.75
C TYR A 151 4.67 -20.59 4.00
N GLU A 152 4.77 -21.67 3.22
CA GLU A 152 3.99 -22.90 3.46
C GLU A 152 4.30 -23.50 4.84
N ALA A 153 5.59 -23.52 5.21
CA ALA A 153 6.03 -23.99 6.53
C ALA A 153 5.45 -23.12 7.67
N LEU A 154 5.40 -21.80 7.48
CA LEU A 154 4.78 -20.88 8.42
C LEU A 154 3.28 -21.19 8.57
N TYR A 155 2.56 -21.33 7.47
CA TYR A 155 1.12 -21.60 7.47
C TYR A 155 0.80 -22.90 8.19
N LYS A 156 1.56 -23.96 7.87
CA LYS A 156 1.47 -25.25 8.55
C LYS A 156 1.73 -25.12 10.05
N ARG A 157 2.76 -24.37 10.44
CA ARG A 157 3.10 -24.12 11.86
C ARG A 157 2.02 -23.33 12.60
N LEU A 158 1.40 -22.36 11.93
CA LEU A 158 0.32 -21.55 12.48
C LEU A 158 -1.04 -22.28 12.44
N GLY A 159 -1.13 -23.41 11.74
CA GLY A 159 -2.36 -24.16 11.55
C GLY A 159 -3.36 -23.46 10.63
N ILE A 160 -2.88 -22.68 9.65
CA ILE A 160 -3.69 -21.94 8.68
C ILE A 160 -3.83 -22.79 7.41
N SER A 161 -5.06 -22.89 6.89
CA SER A 161 -5.30 -23.51 5.58
C SER A 161 -5.13 -22.49 4.45
N VAL A 162 -4.24 -22.78 3.50
CA VAL A 162 -3.95 -21.91 2.35
C VAL A 162 -5.16 -21.73 1.42
N ASP A 163 -6.06 -22.70 1.36
CA ASP A 163 -7.26 -22.68 0.49
C ASP A 163 -8.30 -21.61 0.90
N SER A 164 -8.08 -20.94 2.03
CA SER A 164 -9.02 -19.98 2.64
C SER A 164 -8.58 -18.51 2.56
N VAL A 165 -7.44 -18.23 1.93
CA VAL A 165 -6.90 -16.86 1.87
C VAL A 165 -7.61 -16.06 0.79
N GLN A 166 -8.42 -15.07 1.19
CA GLN A 166 -9.01 -14.10 0.29
C GLN A 166 -8.41 -12.72 0.54
N LEU A 167 -7.55 -12.28 -0.37
CA LEU A 167 -6.98 -10.94 -0.34
C LEU A 167 -8.05 -9.90 -0.71
N THR A 168 -8.12 -8.85 0.09
CA THR A 168 -8.97 -7.68 -0.16
C THR A 168 -8.06 -6.47 -0.35
N GLY A 169 -8.22 -5.77 -1.47
CA GLY A 169 -7.42 -4.59 -1.77
C GLY A 169 -7.69 -3.41 -0.84
N ILE A 170 -6.66 -2.60 -0.61
CA ILE A 170 -6.71 -1.39 0.20
C ILE A 170 -6.75 -0.20 -0.77
N PHE A 171 -7.94 0.35 -1.05
CA PHE A 171 -8.13 1.49 -1.96
C PHE A 171 -9.13 2.50 -1.44
#